data_AF-A0A954WYC0-F1
#
_entry.id   AF-A0A954WYC0-F1
#
_cell.length_a   1.000
_cell.length_b   1.000
_cell.length_c   1.000
_cell.angle_alpha   90.00
_cell.angle_beta   90.00
_cell.angle_gamma   90.00
#
_symmetry.space_group_name_H-M   'P 1'
#
loop_
_entity.id
_entity.type
_entity.pdbx_description
1 polymer ?
#
loop_
_entity_poly.entity_id
_entity_poly.type
_entity_poly.pdbx_seq_one_letter_code
_entity_poly.pdbx_strand_id
1 'polypeptide(L)'
;MWCIPPEQDAAFVAGMEQVLPVYERPYDPRFPVVNMDEQLIQLVSHTRTPLPMRPGDTQKIDYEYIREGMCNAFMFVQPLGGWREVHVSSSSTSR
;
A
#
# COMPACT_ATOMS: atom_id res chain seq x y z
N MET A 1 5.34 3.04 6.90
CA MET A 1 5.34 4.23 7.78
C MET A 1 6.61 5.00 7.48
N TRP A 2 6.50 6.23 6.96
CA TRP A 2 7.68 7.06 6.68
C TRP A 2 8.34 7.42 8.01
N CYS A 3 9.53 6.90 8.26
CA CYS A 3 10.32 7.28 9.43
C CYS A 3 10.92 8.66 9.16
N ILE A 4 10.20 9.70 9.52
CA ILE A 4 10.81 11.02 9.73
C ILE A 4 11.72 10.85 10.95
N PRO A 5 13.03 11.17 10.85
CA PRO A 5 13.92 11.10 11.99
C PRO A 5 13.33 11.87 13.18
N PRO A 6 13.44 11.34 14.41
CA PRO A 6 12.84 11.97 15.59
C PRO A 6 13.48 13.33 15.91
N GLU A 7 14.70 13.57 15.42
CA GLU A 7 15.44 14.82 15.55
C GLU A 7 15.51 15.55 14.20
N GLN A 8 15.74 16.87 14.25
CA GLN A 8 15.90 17.69 13.05
C GLN A 8 17.18 17.29 12.31
N ASP A 9 17.03 16.46 11.27
CA ASP A 9 18.13 15.97 10.45
C ASP A 9 18.15 16.70 9.09
N ALA A 10 19.14 17.58 8.92
CA ALA A 10 19.32 18.33 7.68
C ALA A 10 19.69 17.46 6.47
N ALA A 11 20.37 16.33 6.69
CA ALA A 11 20.71 15.40 5.61
C ALA A 11 19.46 14.65 5.13
N PHE A 12 18.58 14.26 6.05
CA PHE A 12 17.27 13.70 5.69
C PHE A 12 16.44 14.68 4.86
N VAL A 13 16.32 15.94 5.32
CA VAL A 13 15.59 16.98 4.57
C VAL A 13 16.21 17.17 3.19
N ALA A 14 17.53 17.34 3.10
CA ALA A 14 18.22 17.49 1.82
C ALA A 14 17.98 16.30 0.86
N GLY A 15 17.91 15.07 1.38
CA GLY A 15 17.56 13.88 0.60
C GLY A 15 16.10 13.89 0.12
N MET A 16 15.16 14.27 0.98
CA MET A 16 13.73 14.37 0.60
C MET A 16 13.48 15.48 -0.41
N GLU A 17 14.19 16.60 -0.31
CA GLU A 17 14.15 17.70 -1.29
C GLU A 17 14.59 17.25 -2.68
N GLN A 18 15.53 16.30 -2.81
CA GLN A 18 15.93 15.78 -4.12
C GLN A 18 14.84 14.97 -4.83
N VAL A 19 13.85 14.47 -4.08
CA VAL A 19 12.74 13.69 -4.63
C VAL A 19 11.68 14.61 -5.25
N LEU A 20 11.46 15.82 -4.71
CA LEU A 20 10.44 16.75 -5.19
C LEU A 20 10.61 17.14 -6.67
N PRO A 21 11.81 17.49 -7.17
CA PRO A 21 12.04 17.76 -8.59
C PRO A 21 11.70 16.60 -9.53
N VAL A 22 11.64 15.36 -9.05
CA VAL A 22 11.21 14.21 -9.85
C VAL A 22 9.69 14.21 -10.00
N TYR A 23 8.96 14.48 -8.92
CA TYR A 23 7.50 14.54 -8.93
C TYR A 23 6.94 15.78 -9.62
N GLU A 24 7.70 16.88 -9.67
CA GLU A 24 7.32 18.11 -10.38
C GLU A 24 7.53 18.04 -11.90
N ARG A 25 8.14 16.98 -12.43
CA ARG A 25 8.41 16.88 -13.86
C ARG A 25 7.10 16.91 -14.66
N PRO A 26 7.05 17.66 -15.77
CA PRO A 26 5.93 17.56 -16.69
C PRO A 26 5.87 16.14 -17.25
N TYR A 27 4.67 15.75 -17.68
CA TYR A 27 4.47 14.47 -18.31
C TYR A 27 5.25 14.35 -19.64
N ASP A 28 6.17 13.39 -19.73
CA ASP A 28 6.80 12.95 -21.00
C ASP A 28 6.51 11.45 -21.20
N PRO A 29 5.76 11.06 -22.25
CA PRO A 29 5.50 9.65 -22.56
C PRO A 29 6.74 8.78 -22.75
N ARG A 30 7.88 9.38 -23.15
CA ARG A 30 9.16 8.67 -23.33
C ARG A 30 9.91 8.47 -22.02
N PHE A 31 9.65 9.32 -21.03
CA PHE A 31 10.29 9.30 -19.72
C PHE A 31 9.24 9.45 -18.61
N PRO A 32 8.34 8.46 -18.47
CA PRO A 32 7.27 8.54 -17.50
C PRO A 32 7.81 8.44 -16.08
N VAL A 33 7.25 9.24 -15.17
CA VAL A 33 7.47 9.05 -13.73
C VAL A 33 6.61 7.86 -13.28
N VAL A 34 7.25 6.82 -12.76
CA VAL A 34 6.59 5.63 -12.21
C VAL A 34 7.00 5.48 -10.75
N ASN A 35 6.01 5.39 -9.88
CA ASN A 35 6.18 5.10 -8.46
C ASN A 35 5.99 3.60 -8.25
N MET A 36 6.73 3.04 -7.30
CA MET A 36 6.63 1.65 -6.89
C MET A 36 6.59 1.58 -5.37
N ASP A 37 5.72 0.74 -4.83
CA ASP A 37 5.70 0.40 -3.40
C ASP A 37 5.39 -1.08 -3.21
N GLU A 38 5.81 -1.63 -2.07
CA GLU A 38 5.51 -3.00 -1.65
C GLU A 38 4.84 -2.98 -0.27
N GLN A 39 3.76 -3.74 -0.14
CA GLN A 39 3.11 -3.96 1.14
C GLN A 39 2.92 -5.45 1.42
N LEU A 40 3.37 -5.88 2.60
CA LEU A 40 2.98 -7.17 3.18
C LEU A 40 1.52 -7.09 3.66
N ILE A 41 0.65 -7.90 3.06
CA ILE A 41 -0.77 -7.99 3.41
C ILE A 41 -0.99 -9.25 4.24
N GLN A 42 -1.58 -9.07 5.42
CA GLN A 42 -2.07 -10.20 6.22
C GLN A 42 -3.38 -10.72 5.63
N LEU A 43 -3.44 -12.02 5.39
CA LEU A 43 -4.65 -12.70 4.97
C LEU A 43 -5.44 -13.13 6.22
N VAL A 44 -6.71 -12.76 6.28
CA VAL A 44 -7.59 -13.05 7.42
C VAL A 44 -8.93 -13.60 6.97
N SER A 45 -9.46 -14.57 7.72
CA SER A 45 -10.79 -15.11 7.55
C SER A 45 -11.60 -14.95 8.84
N HIS A 46 -12.94 -14.94 8.74
CA HIS A 46 -13.79 -14.86 9.92
C HIS A 46 -13.78 -16.19 10.67
N THR A 47 -13.64 -16.14 12.01
CA THR A 47 -13.78 -17.34 12.85
C THR A 47 -15.20 -17.90 12.79
N ARG A 48 -16.21 -17.05 12.49
CA ARG A 48 -17.62 -17.41 12.41
C ARG A 48 -18.28 -16.74 11.21
N THR A 49 -19.24 -17.43 10.59
CA THR A 49 -20.05 -16.86 9.51
C THR A 49 -20.84 -15.64 10.01
N PRO A 50 -20.71 -14.46 9.39
CA PRO A 50 -21.48 -13.28 9.79
C PRO A 50 -22.99 -13.51 9.66
N LEU A 51 -23.75 -13.00 10.62
CA LEU A 51 -25.22 -13.04 10.55
C LEU A 51 -25.72 -12.09 9.46
N PRO A 52 -26.85 -12.41 8.81
CA PRO A 52 -27.48 -11.51 7.85
C PRO A 52 -27.88 -10.20 8.52
N MET A 53 -27.59 -9.09 7.83
CA MET A 53 -27.94 -7.76 8.29
C MET A 53 -29.47 -7.57 8.26
N ARG A 54 -30.04 -6.97 9.31
CA ARG A 54 -31.45 -6.58 9.33
C ARG A 54 -31.63 -5.27 8.56
N PRO A 55 -32.79 -5.04 7.90
CA PRO A 55 -33.08 -3.77 7.26
C PRO A 55 -32.98 -2.61 8.26
N GLY A 56 -32.22 -1.56 7.91
CA GLY A 56 -32.04 -0.37 8.75
C GLY A 56 -30.91 -0.46 9.79
N ASP A 57 -30.33 -1.65 10.01
CA ASP A 57 -29.19 -1.83 10.91
C ASP A 57 -27.86 -1.76 10.15
N THR A 58 -26.79 -1.36 10.84
CA THR A 58 -25.41 -1.47 10.33
C THR A 58 -24.90 -2.91 10.45
N GLN A 59 -24.15 -3.37 9.45
CA GLN A 59 -23.47 -4.67 9.49
C GLN A 59 -22.52 -4.73 10.70
N LYS A 60 -22.61 -5.82 11.47
CA LYS A 60 -21.70 -6.12 12.58
C LYS A 60 -20.88 -7.35 12.22
N ILE A 61 -19.57 -7.23 12.35
CA ILE A 61 -18.62 -8.29 12.08
C ILE A 61 -17.95 -8.63 13.43
N ASP A 62 -17.83 -9.92 13.74
CA ASP A 62 -17.09 -10.38 14.92
C ASP A 62 -15.63 -9.92 14.83
N TYR A 63 -15.05 -9.51 15.95
CA TYR A 63 -13.67 -9.02 15.99
C TYR A 63 -12.66 -10.18 15.93
N GLU A 64 -13.08 -11.41 16.25
CA GLU A 64 -12.24 -12.59 16.15
C GLU A 64 -12.02 -12.99 14.68
N TYR A 65 -10.75 -13.24 14.32
CA TYR A 65 -10.36 -13.69 12.99
C TYR A 65 -9.30 -14.78 13.06
N ILE A 66 -9.22 -15.57 11.98
CA ILE A 66 -8.16 -16.56 11.76
C ILE A 66 -7.11 -15.93 10.85
N ARG A 67 -5.83 -16.09 11.19
CA ARG A 67 -4.71 -15.61 10.37
C ARG A 67 -4.34 -16.69 9.36
N GLU A 68 -4.59 -16.42 8.09
CA GLU A 68 -4.39 -17.34 6.96
C GLU A 68 -3.01 -17.17 6.29
N GLY A 69 -2.08 -16.50 6.97
CA GLY A 69 -0.76 -16.17 6.46
C GLY A 69 -0.64 -14.75 5.95
N MET A 70 0.27 -14.54 5.01
CA MET A 70 0.61 -13.25 4.44
C MET A 70 0.88 -13.40 2.94
N CYS A 71 0.68 -12.33 2.17
CA CYS A 71 1.14 -12.20 0.80
C CYS A 71 1.82 -10.84 0.59
N ASN A 72 2.56 -10.70 -0.50
CA ASN A 72 3.17 -9.43 -0.88
C ASN A 72 2.33 -8.82 -2.01
N ALA A 73 1.98 -7.55 -1.86
CA ALA A 73 1.38 -6.75 -2.92
C ALA A 73 2.39 -5.70 -3.40
N PHE A 74 2.74 -5.78 -4.68
CA PHE A 74 3.54 -4.79 -5.38
C PHE A 74 2.62 -3.89 -6.17
N MET A 75 2.73 -2.58 -6.00
CA MET A 75 1.94 -1.60 -6.76
C MET A 75 2.87 -0.69 -7.56
N PHE A 76 2.54 -0.50 -8.83
CA PHE A 76 3.18 0.45 -9.73
C PHE A 76 2.17 1.47 -10.19
N VAL A 77 2.52 2.75 -10.18
CA VAL A 77 1.62 3.83 -10.61
C VAL A 77 2.38 4.86 -11.42
N GLN A 78 1.81 5.25 -12.57
CA GLN A 78 2.21 6.41 -13.34
C GLN A 78 1.18 7.52 -13.12
N PRO A 79 1.39 8.44 -12.16
CA PRO A 79 0.35 9.37 -11.70
C PRO A 79 -0.16 10.28 -12.82
N LEU A 80 0.75 10.82 -13.64
CA LEU A 80 0.40 11.73 -14.74
C LEU A 80 -0.09 11.00 -16.01
N GLY A 81 0.18 9.70 -16.13
CA GLY A 81 -0.23 8.88 -17.27
C GLY A 81 -1.54 8.11 -17.04
N GLY A 82 -2.11 8.16 -15.84
CA GLY A 82 -3.35 7.45 -15.50
C GLY A 82 -3.22 5.91 -15.51
N TRP A 83 -2.01 5.38 -15.41
CA TRP A 83 -1.74 3.95 -15.41
C TRP A 83 -1.38 3.44 -14.02
N ARG A 84 -1.85 2.22 -13.70
CA ARG A 84 -1.45 1.49 -12.50
C ARG A 84 -1.50 -0.01 -12.75
N GLU A 85 -0.61 -0.74 -12.08
CA GLU A 85 -0.57 -2.19 -12.07
C GLU A 85 -0.32 -2.71 -10.65
N VAL A 86 -0.93 -3.85 -10.32
CA VAL A 86 -0.77 -4.48 -9.00
C VAL A 86 -0.49 -5.96 -9.20
N HIS A 87 0.59 -6.43 -8.59
CA HIS A 87 0.93 -7.86 -8.55
C HIS A 87 0.83 -8.35 -7.12
N VAL A 88 0.08 -9.42 -6.91
CA VAL A 88 -0.10 -10.05 -5.60
C VAL A 88 0.49 -11.45 -5.65
N SER A 89 1.40 -11.77 -4.73
CA SER A 89 1.95 -13.11 -4.60
C SER A 89 0.91 -14.08 -4.01
N SER A 90 1.03 -15.37 -4.29
CA SER A 90 0.17 -16.40 -3.68
C SER A 90 0.44 -16.57 -2.18
N SER A 91 1.68 -16.34 -1.74
CA SER A 91 2.10 -16.34 -0.35
C SER A 91 3.35 -15.48 -0.15
N SER A 92 3.61 -15.09 1.10
CA SER A 92 4.86 -14.45 1.52
C SER A 92 5.87 -15.54 1.85
N THR A 93 6.93 -15.66 1.05
CA THR A 93 7.99 -16.65 1.30
C THR A 93 9.11 -15.98 2.09
N SER A 94 9.25 -16.30 3.37
CA SER A 94 10.54 -16.14 4.05
C SER A 94 11.44 -17.26 3.53
N ARG A 95 12.48 -16.92 2.76
CA ARG A 95 13.60 -17.85 2.53
C ARG A 95 14.57 -17.79 3.69
#